data_AF-W7KDW5-F1
#
_entry.id   AF-W7KDW5-F1
#
_cell.length_a   1.000
_cell.length_b   1.000
_cell.length_c   1.000
_cell.angle_alpha   90.00
_cell.angle_beta   90.00
_cell.angle_gamma   90.00
#
_symmetry.space_group_name_H-M   'P 1'
#
loop_
_entity.id
_entity.type
_entity.pdbx_description
1 polymer ?
#
loop_
_entity_poly.entity_id
_entity_poly.type
_entity_poly.pdbx_seq_one_letter_code
_entity_poly.pdbx_strand_id
1 'polypeptide(L)'
;MDKFATLHTDIQSDAIPTCVCEKSIADKMEKECLRCAQNLGGIVAPSSGVLAGIAEGALIVWKPAAIKAAKAAAAKAASDAATQAGMNAVRLEIKKLLEMFTGKPGYVDLLPIVKESTYKNGSALVDSAKKLFVESGKLEGLDRMPVFYNTVIDYPGPSNIKGFGKIGSDAYEAAFTSQKGTLEATKVGEVNTTYGGCQTAITASVIAIVVIILIMVIIYLILRYRRKKKMKKKLQYIKLLEE
;
A
#
# COMPACT_ATOMS: atom_id res chain seq x y z
N MET A 1 38.10 32.16 79.91
CA MET A 1 37.65 32.51 78.55
C MET A 1 37.04 31.24 77.99
N ASP A 2 35.77 31.12 77.64
CA ASP A 2 34.92 32.06 76.91
C ASP A 2 33.48 32.17 77.45
N LYS A 3 32.90 33.36 77.23
CA LYS A 3 31.58 33.81 77.68
C LYS A 3 30.47 33.20 76.82
N PHE A 4 29.45 32.65 77.46
CA PHE A 4 28.12 32.47 76.88
C PHE A 4 27.47 33.85 76.72
N ALA A 5 27.21 34.26 75.48
CA ALA A 5 26.48 35.49 75.17
C ALA A 5 24.97 35.20 75.10
N THR A 6 24.23 35.81 76.01
CA THR A 6 22.77 35.79 76.09
C THR A 6 22.17 36.52 74.88
N LEU A 7 21.46 35.81 74.01
CA LEU A 7 20.77 36.39 72.86
C LEU A 7 19.44 37.00 73.33
N HIS A 8 19.32 38.31 73.16
CA HIS A 8 18.13 39.11 73.46
C HIS A 8 16.90 38.58 72.72
N THR A 9 15.86 38.19 73.44
CA THR A 9 14.51 37.99 72.89
C THR A 9 13.72 39.28 73.07
N ASP A 10 13.82 40.17 72.09
CA ASP A 10 12.81 41.21 71.85
C ASP A 10 12.31 41.01 70.41
N ILE A 11 11.20 40.30 70.27
CA ILE A 11 10.47 40.16 69.01
C ILE A 11 9.15 40.88 69.24
N GLN A 12 9.03 42.09 68.73
CA GLN A 12 7.77 42.83 68.75
C GLN A 12 6.72 42.09 67.92
N SER A 13 5.53 41.94 68.52
CA SER A 13 4.37 41.22 67.98
C SER A 13 3.79 41.82 66.69
N ASP A 14 4.28 42.98 66.26
CA ASP A 14 3.75 43.74 65.12
C ASP A 14 4.45 43.42 63.79
N ALA A 15 5.48 42.56 63.82
CA ALA A 15 6.25 42.14 62.64
C ALA A 15 5.72 40.88 61.94
N ILE A 16 4.57 40.32 62.36
CA ILE A 16 3.89 39.26 61.61
C ILE A 16 2.85 39.96 60.71
N PRO A 17 3.12 40.15 59.40
CA PRO A 17 2.10 40.66 58.51
C PRO A 17 0.97 39.64 58.54
N THR A 18 -0.25 40.10 58.84
CA THR A 18 -1.48 39.34 58.71
C THR A 18 -1.48 38.69 57.33
N CYS A 19 -1.15 37.39 57.29
CA CYS A 19 -1.25 36.59 56.09
C CYS A 19 -2.74 36.43 55.78
N VAL A 20 -3.31 37.46 55.17
CA VAL A 20 -4.43 37.34 54.27
C VAL A 20 -4.01 36.24 53.31
N CYS A 21 -4.54 35.04 53.51
CA CYS A 21 -4.38 33.93 52.58
C CYS A 21 -5.18 34.25 51.32
N GLU A 22 -4.73 35.28 50.60
CA GLU A 22 -5.16 35.63 49.28
C GLU A 22 -4.71 34.49 48.37
N LYS A 23 -5.63 33.53 48.16
CA LYS A 23 -5.49 32.35 47.31
C LYS A 23 -4.12 31.68 47.41
N SER A 24 -4.03 30.65 48.27
CA SER A 24 -2.96 29.65 48.31
C SER A 24 -2.20 29.57 46.99
N ILE A 25 -0.88 29.73 47.04
CA ILE A 25 0.05 29.64 45.90
C ILE A 25 -0.26 28.46 44.96
N ALA A 26 -0.78 27.36 45.50
CA ALA A 26 -1.29 26.22 44.72
C ALA A 26 -2.50 26.54 43.81
N ASP A 27 -3.47 27.36 44.23
CA ASP A 27 -4.64 27.79 43.44
C ASP A 27 -4.22 28.76 42.32
N LYS A 28 -3.18 29.59 42.56
CA LYS A 28 -2.54 30.45 41.55
C LYS A 28 -1.72 29.63 40.55
N MET A 29 -0.90 28.69 41.02
CA MET A 29 -0.16 27.78 40.15
C MET A 29 -1.09 26.91 39.32
N GLU A 30 -2.23 26.48 39.85
CA GLU A 30 -3.21 25.73 39.05
C GLU A 30 -3.92 26.60 38.02
N LYS A 31 -4.23 27.86 38.31
CA LYS A 31 -4.78 28.77 37.32
C LYS A 31 -3.78 29.14 36.23
N GLU A 32 -2.52 29.35 36.59
CA GLU A 32 -1.43 29.61 35.64
C GLU A 32 -1.08 28.35 34.85
N CYS A 33 -1.13 27.16 35.46
CA CYS A 33 -0.97 25.88 34.76
C CYS A 33 -2.17 25.56 33.86
N LEU A 34 -3.41 25.92 34.24
CA LEU A 34 -4.60 25.81 33.38
C LEU A 34 -4.60 26.85 32.26
N ARG A 35 -4.04 28.05 32.48
CA ARG A 35 -3.86 29.06 31.42
C ARG A 35 -2.72 28.69 30.49
N CYS A 36 -1.62 28.12 31.01
CA CYS A 36 -0.58 27.51 30.18
C CYS A 36 -1.12 26.29 29.46
N ALA A 37 -1.98 25.47 30.06
CA ALA A 37 -2.67 24.38 29.38
C ALA A 37 -3.85 24.84 28.50
N GLN A 38 -4.34 26.08 28.58
CA GLN A 38 -5.26 26.65 27.58
C GLN A 38 -4.51 27.30 26.42
N ASN A 39 -3.35 27.91 26.68
CA ASN A 39 -2.50 28.51 25.66
C ASN A 39 -1.59 27.48 24.95
N LEU A 40 -1.19 26.40 25.62
CA LEU A 40 -0.49 25.23 25.05
C LEU A 40 -1.45 24.08 24.76
N GLY A 41 -2.51 23.89 25.55
CA GLY A 41 -3.55 22.88 25.29
C GLY A 41 -4.72 23.35 24.44
N GLY A 42 -4.69 24.62 23.98
CA GLY A 42 -5.32 25.00 22.72
C GLY A 42 -4.69 24.28 21.51
N ILE A 43 -3.52 23.65 21.68
CA ILE A 43 -2.78 22.86 20.67
C ILE A 43 -2.71 21.35 21.03
N VAL A 44 -3.08 20.94 22.25
CA VAL A 44 -3.15 19.51 22.64
C VAL A 44 -4.45 18.83 22.14
N ALA A 45 -5.43 19.60 21.65
CA ALA A 45 -6.64 19.08 21.02
C ALA A 45 -6.66 19.10 19.46
N PRO A 46 -5.87 19.93 18.72
CA PRO A 46 -5.77 19.80 17.27
C PRO A 46 -4.75 18.76 16.81
N SER A 47 -3.69 18.47 17.57
CA SER A 47 -2.58 17.65 17.05
C SER A 47 -2.89 16.14 16.91
N SER A 48 -3.80 15.57 17.72
CA SER A 48 -4.25 14.19 17.52
C SER A 48 -5.18 14.04 16.31
N GLY A 49 -6.06 15.02 16.07
CA GLY A 49 -6.88 15.10 14.87
C GLY A 49 -6.10 15.45 13.60
N VAL A 50 -5.04 16.26 13.72
CA VAL A 50 -4.15 16.63 12.61
C VAL A 50 -3.21 15.47 12.27
N LEU A 51 -2.62 14.75 13.22
CA LEU A 51 -1.79 13.57 12.94
C LEU A 51 -2.62 12.40 12.40
N ALA A 52 -3.81 12.15 12.95
CA ALA A 52 -4.73 11.14 12.41
C ALA A 52 -5.26 11.54 11.03
N GLY A 53 -5.63 12.81 10.82
CA GLY A 53 -6.07 13.33 9.51
C GLY A 53 -4.97 13.33 8.44
N ILE A 54 -3.70 13.53 8.83
CA ILE A 54 -2.55 13.40 7.91
C ILE A 54 -2.31 11.92 7.55
N ALA A 55 -2.41 10.99 8.50
CA ALA A 55 -2.27 9.57 8.23
C ALA A 55 -3.42 9.01 7.37
N GLU A 56 -4.67 9.43 7.64
CA GLU A 56 -5.84 9.11 6.82
C GLU A 56 -5.74 9.74 5.43
N GLY A 57 -5.31 11.00 5.33
CA GLY A 57 -5.08 11.68 4.05
C GLY A 57 -4.02 10.99 3.18
N ALA A 58 -2.90 10.56 3.79
CA ALA A 58 -1.86 9.81 3.10
C ALA A 58 -2.35 8.42 2.63
N LEU A 59 -3.16 7.74 3.44
CA LEU A 59 -3.76 6.44 3.08
C LEU A 59 -4.81 6.55 1.97
N ILE A 60 -5.62 7.60 1.98
CA ILE A 60 -6.62 7.87 0.93
C ILE A 60 -5.95 8.13 -0.42
N VAL A 61 -4.80 8.81 -0.44
CA VAL A 61 -4.00 9.02 -1.65
C VAL A 61 -3.26 7.74 -2.09
N TRP A 62 -2.78 6.94 -1.13
CA TRP A 62 -2.04 5.71 -1.42
C TRP A 62 -2.90 4.62 -2.05
N LYS A 63 -4.13 4.41 -1.57
CA LYS A 63 -5.03 3.35 -2.04
C LYS A 63 -5.26 3.34 -3.56
N PRO A 64 -5.66 4.44 -4.24
CA PRO A 64 -5.85 4.43 -5.69
C PRO A 64 -4.53 4.20 -6.46
N ALA A 65 -3.41 4.73 -5.97
CA ALA A 65 -2.10 4.49 -6.57
C ALA A 65 -1.69 3.01 -6.45
N ALA A 66 -1.89 2.40 -5.29
CA ALA A 66 -1.63 0.98 -5.05
C ALA A 66 -2.54 0.08 -5.89
N ILE A 67 -3.83 0.39 -6.02
CA ILE A 67 -4.76 -0.32 -6.91
C ILE A 67 -4.32 -0.20 -8.38
N LYS A 68 -3.89 0.99 -8.81
CA LYS A 68 -3.38 1.19 -10.18
C LYS A 68 -2.13 0.34 -10.44
N ALA A 69 -1.18 0.34 -9.50
CA ALA A 69 0.02 -0.49 -9.59
C ALA A 69 -0.31 -1.99 -9.59
N ALA A 70 -1.23 -2.43 -8.74
CA ALA A 70 -1.71 -3.81 -8.66
C ALA A 70 -2.36 -4.27 -9.98
N LYS A 71 -3.23 -3.43 -10.58
CA LYS A 71 -3.83 -3.71 -11.89
C LYS A 71 -2.80 -3.77 -13.00
N ALA A 72 -1.80 -2.89 -13.00
CA ALA A 72 -0.71 -2.92 -13.97
C ALA A 72 0.13 -4.20 -13.85
N ALA A 73 0.44 -4.61 -12.62
CA ALA A 73 1.17 -5.85 -12.34
C ALA A 73 0.35 -7.10 -12.77
N ALA A 74 -0.95 -7.12 -12.49
CA ALA A 74 -1.84 -8.19 -12.92
C ALA A 74 -1.95 -8.27 -14.45
N ALA A 75 -2.11 -7.14 -15.14
CA ALA A 75 -2.17 -7.09 -16.60
C ALA A 75 -0.86 -7.56 -17.24
N LYS A 76 0.29 -7.19 -16.65
CA LYS A 76 1.60 -7.67 -17.11
C LYS A 76 1.73 -9.19 -16.95
N ALA A 77 1.44 -9.71 -15.76
CA ALA A 77 1.49 -11.16 -15.51
C ALA A 77 0.55 -11.96 -16.42
N ALA A 78 -0.66 -11.44 -16.66
CA ALA A 78 -1.61 -12.04 -17.61
C ALA A 78 -1.07 -12.03 -19.05
N SER A 79 -0.43 -10.93 -19.46
CA SER A 79 0.17 -10.80 -20.80
C SER A 79 1.34 -11.76 -20.98
N ASP A 80 2.24 -11.86 -20.01
CA ASP A 80 3.40 -12.78 -20.05
C ASP A 80 2.93 -14.24 -20.17
N ALA A 81 1.93 -14.65 -19.38
CA ALA A 81 1.36 -15.99 -19.45
C ALA A 81 0.63 -16.24 -20.78
N ALA A 82 -0.09 -15.25 -21.30
CA ALA A 82 -0.77 -15.34 -22.59
C ALA A 82 0.22 -15.43 -23.76
N THR A 83 1.34 -14.72 -23.71
CA THR A 83 2.43 -14.81 -24.69
C THR A 83 3.02 -16.22 -24.70
N GLN A 84 3.24 -16.82 -23.54
CA GLN A 84 3.70 -18.21 -23.46
C GLN A 84 2.67 -19.19 -24.06
N ALA A 85 1.39 -19.00 -23.77
CA ALA A 85 0.32 -19.83 -24.33
C ALA A 85 0.25 -19.73 -25.87
N GLY A 86 0.32 -18.51 -26.40
CA GLY A 86 0.35 -18.27 -27.85
C GLY A 86 1.55 -18.93 -28.53
N MET A 87 2.75 -18.77 -27.96
CA MET A 87 3.96 -19.44 -28.48
C MET A 87 3.85 -20.97 -28.42
N ASN A 88 3.33 -21.52 -27.33
CA ASN A 88 3.16 -22.97 -27.18
C ASN A 88 2.17 -23.54 -28.21
N ALA A 89 1.07 -22.83 -28.49
CA ALA A 89 0.09 -23.24 -29.50
C ALA A 89 0.71 -23.30 -30.90
N VAL A 90 1.47 -22.28 -31.29
CA VAL A 90 2.21 -22.28 -32.57
C VAL A 90 3.24 -23.41 -32.60
N ARG A 91 3.99 -23.61 -31.51
CA ARG A 91 4.98 -24.67 -31.40
C ARG A 91 4.37 -26.06 -31.59
N LEU A 92 3.16 -26.28 -31.06
CA LEU A 92 2.44 -27.55 -31.21
C LEU A 92 2.11 -27.84 -32.68
N GLU A 93 1.57 -26.86 -33.40
CA GLU A 93 1.24 -27.01 -34.83
C GLU A 93 2.49 -27.20 -35.69
N ILE A 94 3.58 -26.50 -35.37
CA ILE A 94 4.88 -26.72 -36.01
C ILE A 94 5.37 -28.14 -35.74
N LYS A 95 5.26 -28.68 -34.53
CA LYS A 95 5.66 -30.07 -34.24
C LYS A 95 4.87 -31.09 -35.05
N LYS A 96 3.54 -30.96 -35.11
CA LYS A 96 2.68 -31.82 -35.95
C LYS A 96 3.10 -31.76 -37.40
N LEU A 97 3.43 -30.56 -37.89
CA LEU A 97 3.95 -30.37 -39.23
C LEU A 97 5.31 -31.07 -39.43
N LEU A 98 6.26 -30.89 -38.53
CA LEU A 98 7.59 -31.51 -38.63
C LEU A 98 7.50 -33.05 -38.62
N GLU A 99 6.60 -33.64 -37.83
CA GLU A 99 6.36 -35.08 -37.80
C GLU A 99 5.90 -35.62 -39.16
N MET A 100 5.02 -34.91 -39.88
CA MET A 100 4.55 -35.30 -41.22
C MET A 100 5.64 -35.28 -42.31
N PHE A 101 6.74 -34.57 -42.06
CA PHE A 101 7.82 -34.35 -43.03
C PHE A 101 9.18 -34.89 -42.57
N THR A 102 9.22 -35.59 -41.43
CA THR A 102 10.45 -36.20 -40.93
C THR A 102 11.03 -37.16 -41.97
N GLY A 103 12.31 -36.99 -42.31
CA GLY A 103 13.01 -37.81 -43.31
C GLY A 103 12.80 -37.41 -44.77
N LYS A 104 12.02 -36.34 -45.06
CA LYS A 104 11.84 -35.84 -46.44
C LYS A 104 12.95 -34.85 -46.84
N PRO A 105 13.26 -34.74 -48.15
CA PRO A 105 14.23 -33.76 -48.65
C PRO A 105 13.78 -32.34 -48.34
N GLY A 106 14.74 -31.48 -47.96
CA GLY A 106 14.49 -30.09 -47.56
C GLY A 106 13.90 -29.91 -46.17
N TYR A 107 13.91 -30.95 -45.32
CA TYR A 107 13.51 -30.85 -43.91
C TYR A 107 14.36 -29.82 -43.16
N VAL A 108 13.67 -28.94 -42.42
CA VAL A 108 14.27 -27.88 -41.62
C VAL A 108 13.46 -27.75 -40.33
N ASP A 109 14.14 -27.68 -39.18
CA ASP A 109 13.48 -27.44 -37.90
C ASP A 109 12.99 -25.99 -37.81
N LEU A 110 11.67 -25.83 -37.75
CA LEU A 110 11.01 -24.53 -37.72
C LEU A 110 10.73 -24.04 -36.28
N LEU A 111 11.00 -24.84 -35.25
CA LEU A 111 10.78 -24.41 -33.85
C LEU A 111 11.50 -23.10 -33.46
N PRO A 112 12.73 -22.80 -33.94
CA PRO A 112 13.44 -21.58 -33.57
C PRO A 112 12.81 -20.27 -34.07
N ILE A 113 11.86 -20.34 -35.02
CA ILE A 113 11.19 -19.14 -35.53
C ILE A 113 10.15 -18.59 -34.56
N VAL A 114 9.69 -19.40 -33.60
CA VAL A 114 8.65 -19.02 -32.65
C VAL A 114 9.28 -18.16 -31.55
N LYS A 115 9.05 -16.85 -31.65
CA LYS A 115 9.53 -15.82 -30.74
C LYS A 115 8.37 -14.93 -30.34
N GLU A 116 8.54 -14.14 -29.28
CA GLU A 116 7.54 -13.17 -28.83
C GLU A 116 7.12 -12.18 -29.94
N SER A 117 8.04 -11.85 -30.85
CA SER A 117 7.77 -10.95 -31.97
C SER A 117 7.03 -11.60 -33.14
N THR A 118 7.01 -12.93 -33.25
CA THR A 118 6.54 -13.64 -34.46
C THR A 118 5.28 -14.46 -34.23
N TYR A 119 5.04 -15.03 -33.04
CA TYR A 119 4.00 -16.04 -32.80
C TYR A 119 2.56 -15.60 -33.16
N LYS A 120 2.27 -14.30 -33.08
CA LYS A 120 0.95 -13.71 -33.40
C LYS A 120 0.82 -13.18 -34.83
N ASN A 121 1.90 -13.25 -35.62
CA ASN A 121 1.95 -12.65 -36.95
C ASN A 121 2.38 -13.68 -37.99
N GLY A 122 1.42 -14.11 -38.80
CA GLY A 122 1.63 -15.10 -39.85
C GLY A 122 2.69 -14.68 -40.87
N SER A 123 2.71 -13.41 -41.27
CA SER A 123 3.71 -12.90 -42.22
C SER A 123 5.12 -12.93 -41.60
N ALA A 124 5.26 -12.52 -40.33
CA ALA A 124 6.54 -12.57 -39.64
C ALA A 124 7.05 -14.01 -39.45
N LEU A 125 6.16 -14.98 -39.24
CA LEU A 125 6.50 -16.41 -39.23
C LEU A 125 6.99 -16.89 -40.59
N VAL A 126 6.31 -16.49 -41.68
CA VAL A 126 6.74 -16.82 -43.05
C VAL A 126 8.13 -16.24 -43.35
N ASP A 127 8.36 -14.97 -43.02
CA ASP A 127 9.65 -14.31 -43.27
C ASP A 127 10.78 -14.95 -42.45
N SER A 128 10.51 -15.27 -41.18
CA SER A 128 11.46 -15.97 -40.32
C SER A 128 11.75 -17.39 -40.82
N ALA A 129 10.74 -18.10 -41.31
CA ALA A 129 10.91 -19.43 -41.90
C ALA A 129 11.73 -19.37 -43.19
N LYS A 130 11.42 -18.44 -44.11
CA LYS A 130 12.21 -18.23 -45.34
C LYS A 130 13.68 -17.95 -45.02
N LYS A 131 13.95 -17.07 -44.05
CA LYS A 131 15.31 -16.78 -43.60
C LYS A 131 16.01 -18.04 -43.07
N LEU A 132 15.32 -18.83 -42.25
CA LEU A 132 15.87 -20.06 -41.68
C LEU A 132 16.15 -21.12 -42.76
N PHE A 133 15.31 -21.22 -43.79
CA PHE A 133 15.58 -22.07 -44.95
C PHE A 133 16.83 -21.66 -45.70
N VAL A 134 17.04 -20.36 -45.94
CA VAL A 134 18.26 -19.83 -46.58
C VAL A 134 19.49 -20.12 -45.71
N GLU A 135 19.43 -19.82 -44.42
CA GLU A 135 20.55 -20.06 -43.47
C GLU A 135 20.89 -21.56 -43.32
N SER A 136 19.91 -22.44 -43.50
CA SER A 136 20.12 -23.89 -43.41
C SER A 136 20.90 -24.49 -44.59
N GLY A 137 21.06 -23.74 -45.70
CA GLY A 137 21.66 -24.23 -46.95
C GLY A 137 20.87 -25.35 -47.65
N LYS A 138 19.72 -25.76 -47.10
CA LYS A 138 18.91 -26.89 -47.62
C LYS A 138 18.22 -26.59 -48.95
N LEU A 139 18.30 -25.35 -49.41
CA LEU A 139 17.76 -24.91 -50.71
C LEU A 139 18.84 -24.80 -51.80
N GLU A 140 20.13 -24.88 -51.46
CA GLU A 140 21.22 -24.68 -52.41
C GLU A 140 21.40 -25.90 -53.33
N GLY A 141 21.62 -25.64 -54.63
CA GLY A 141 21.90 -26.68 -55.62
C GLY A 141 20.70 -27.57 -55.99
N LEU A 142 19.48 -27.18 -55.65
CA LEU A 142 18.26 -27.92 -55.99
C LEU A 142 17.65 -27.42 -57.31
N ASP A 143 17.46 -28.35 -58.26
CA ASP A 143 16.74 -28.08 -59.53
C ASP A 143 15.25 -27.79 -59.32
N ARG A 144 14.68 -28.22 -58.18
CA ARG A 144 13.30 -27.99 -57.79
C ARG A 144 13.20 -27.73 -56.29
N MET A 145 12.30 -26.81 -55.93
CA MET A 145 12.04 -26.47 -54.54
C MET A 145 11.51 -27.68 -53.76
N PRO A 146 12.00 -27.96 -52.53
CA PRO A 146 11.54 -29.09 -51.74
C PRO A 146 10.05 -29.06 -51.46
N VAL A 147 9.43 -30.24 -51.43
CA VAL A 147 8.00 -30.38 -51.07
C VAL A 147 7.69 -29.72 -49.73
N PHE A 148 8.59 -29.87 -48.75
CA PHE A 148 8.44 -29.24 -47.44
C PHE A 148 8.37 -27.71 -47.52
N TYR A 149 9.29 -27.07 -48.25
CA TYR A 149 9.29 -25.61 -48.43
C TYR A 149 7.99 -25.14 -49.08
N ASN A 150 7.59 -25.75 -50.20
CA ASN A 150 6.38 -25.36 -50.92
C ASN A 150 5.13 -25.51 -50.03
N THR A 151 5.03 -26.59 -49.24
CA THR A 151 3.90 -26.80 -48.33
C THR A 151 3.84 -25.76 -47.20
N VAL A 152 4.99 -25.41 -46.62
CA VAL A 152 5.07 -24.52 -45.46
C VAL A 152 4.88 -23.05 -45.86
N ILE A 153 5.42 -22.67 -47.01
CA ILE A 153 5.55 -21.26 -47.43
C ILE A 153 4.56 -20.90 -48.53
N ASP A 154 4.56 -21.64 -49.64
CA ASP A 154 3.94 -21.18 -50.90
C ASP A 154 2.51 -21.66 -51.07
N TYR A 155 2.20 -22.89 -50.66
CA TYR A 155 0.86 -23.46 -50.83
C TYR A 155 -0.07 -23.04 -49.70
N PRO A 156 -1.22 -22.42 -50.01
CA PRO A 156 -2.24 -22.15 -49.01
C PRO A 156 -2.85 -23.47 -48.53
N GLY A 157 -2.99 -23.63 -47.22
CA GLY A 157 -3.53 -24.85 -46.62
C GLY A 157 -3.33 -24.91 -45.11
N PRO A 158 -3.79 -25.98 -44.45
CA PRO A 158 -3.67 -26.15 -43.00
C PRO A 158 -2.20 -26.24 -42.55
N SER A 159 -1.30 -26.64 -43.45
CA SER A 159 0.15 -26.72 -43.21
C SER A 159 0.90 -25.42 -43.50
N ASN A 160 0.22 -24.38 -44.00
CA ASN A 160 0.85 -23.12 -44.29
C ASN A 160 1.13 -22.34 -43.00
N ILE A 161 2.39 -21.96 -42.79
CA ILE A 161 2.83 -21.36 -41.53
C ILE A 161 2.23 -19.98 -41.25
N LYS A 162 1.75 -19.29 -42.30
CA LYS A 162 1.03 -18.02 -42.18
C LYS A 162 -0.23 -18.18 -41.33
N GLY A 163 -0.90 -19.32 -41.43
CA GLY A 163 -2.10 -19.63 -40.64
C GLY A 163 -1.82 -19.76 -39.14
N PHE A 164 -0.60 -20.16 -38.77
CA PHE A 164 -0.24 -20.37 -37.37
C PHE A 164 -0.18 -19.07 -36.58
N GLY A 165 0.06 -17.93 -37.23
CA GLY A 165 -0.02 -16.62 -36.57
C GLY A 165 -1.40 -16.35 -35.97
N LYS A 166 -2.48 -16.78 -36.65
CA LYS A 166 -3.84 -16.68 -36.13
C LYS A 166 -4.03 -17.59 -34.92
N ILE A 167 -3.51 -18.80 -34.97
CA ILE A 167 -3.56 -19.77 -33.85
C ILE A 167 -2.86 -19.20 -32.61
N GLY A 168 -1.66 -18.63 -32.78
CA GLY A 168 -0.94 -17.96 -31.70
C GLY A 168 -1.66 -16.74 -31.13
N SER A 169 -2.31 -15.95 -32.00
CA SER A 169 -3.12 -14.80 -31.57
C SER A 169 -4.38 -15.23 -30.82
N ASP A 170 -5.11 -16.22 -31.32
CA ASP A 170 -6.34 -16.73 -30.69
C ASP A 170 -6.04 -17.34 -29.32
N ALA A 171 -4.94 -18.12 -29.22
CA ALA A 171 -4.48 -18.69 -27.95
C ALA A 171 -4.03 -17.62 -26.94
N TYR A 172 -3.38 -16.54 -27.42
CA TYR A 172 -3.04 -15.39 -26.59
C TYR A 172 -4.29 -14.71 -26.03
N GLU A 173 -5.25 -14.35 -26.90
CA GLU A 173 -6.46 -13.64 -26.46
C GLU A 173 -7.31 -14.47 -25.49
N ALA A 174 -7.42 -15.78 -25.73
CA ALA A 174 -8.11 -16.71 -24.84
C ALA A 174 -7.44 -16.77 -23.46
N ALA A 175 -6.11 -16.94 -23.42
CA ALA A 175 -5.36 -17.01 -22.17
C ALA A 175 -5.37 -15.67 -21.41
N PHE A 176 -5.20 -14.55 -22.12
CA PHE A 176 -5.20 -13.22 -21.55
C PHE A 176 -6.55 -12.90 -20.90
N THR A 177 -7.64 -13.15 -21.62
CA THR A 177 -9.00 -12.90 -21.13
C THR A 177 -9.33 -13.76 -19.91
N SER A 178 -8.92 -15.03 -19.92
CA SER A 178 -9.13 -15.95 -18.80
C SER A 178 -8.37 -15.53 -17.53
N GLN A 179 -7.13 -15.07 -17.65
CA GLN A 179 -6.28 -14.77 -16.50
C GLN A 179 -6.43 -13.34 -15.97
N LYS A 180 -6.72 -12.37 -16.84
CA LYS A 180 -6.77 -10.95 -16.47
C LYS A 180 -7.73 -10.69 -15.31
N GLY A 181 -8.97 -11.18 -15.40
CA GLY A 181 -9.98 -10.97 -14.36
C GLY A 181 -9.56 -11.53 -13.00
N THR A 182 -9.07 -12.77 -12.98
CA THR A 182 -8.65 -13.46 -11.75
C THR A 182 -7.43 -12.79 -11.10
N LEU A 183 -6.42 -12.42 -11.90
CA LEU A 183 -5.21 -11.77 -11.40
C LEU A 183 -5.50 -10.34 -10.91
N GLU A 184 -6.33 -9.58 -11.62
CA GLU A 184 -6.76 -8.25 -11.18
C GLU A 184 -7.52 -8.34 -9.85
N ALA A 185 -8.48 -9.27 -9.74
CA ALA A 185 -9.23 -9.47 -8.50
C ALA A 185 -8.33 -9.86 -7.33
N THR A 186 -7.38 -10.76 -7.56
CA THR A 186 -6.43 -11.21 -6.53
C THR A 186 -5.53 -10.06 -6.06
N LYS A 187 -4.91 -9.33 -6.99
CA LYS A 187 -3.99 -8.24 -6.65
C LYS A 187 -4.69 -7.02 -6.04
N VAL A 188 -5.90 -6.70 -6.49
CA VAL A 188 -6.72 -5.66 -5.85
C VAL A 188 -7.20 -6.12 -4.47
N GLY A 189 -7.53 -7.40 -4.30
CA GLY A 189 -7.88 -8.00 -3.01
C GLY A 189 -6.75 -7.90 -1.98
N GLU A 190 -5.51 -8.19 -2.37
CA GLU A 190 -4.31 -8.01 -1.52
C GLU A 190 -4.17 -6.55 -1.03
N VAL A 191 -4.33 -5.58 -1.93
CA VAL A 191 -4.27 -4.15 -1.59
C VAL A 191 -5.40 -3.75 -0.64
N ASN A 192 -6.63 -4.19 -0.91
CA ASN A 192 -7.79 -3.88 -0.06
C ASN A 192 -7.66 -4.50 1.33
N THR A 193 -7.14 -5.72 1.44
CA THR A 193 -6.91 -6.40 2.73
C THR A 193 -5.88 -5.64 3.56
N THR A 194 -4.77 -5.23 2.93
CA THR A 194 -3.73 -4.43 3.58
C THR A 194 -4.28 -3.09 4.05
N TYR A 195 -5.06 -2.40 3.20
CA TYR A 195 -5.72 -1.15 3.54
C TYR A 195 -6.70 -1.31 4.73
N GLY A 196 -7.50 -2.37 4.75
CA GLY A 196 -8.43 -2.66 5.85
C GLY A 196 -7.71 -2.87 7.20
N GLY A 197 -6.53 -3.50 7.18
CA GLY A 197 -5.67 -3.61 8.36
C GLY A 197 -5.19 -2.25 8.87
N CYS A 198 -4.67 -1.40 7.98
CA CYS A 198 -4.24 -0.04 8.33
C CYS A 198 -5.39 0.81 8.89
N GLN A 199 -6.57 0.74 8.27
CA GLN A 199 -7.75 1.48 8.73
C GLN A 199 -8.21 1.02 10.11
N THR A 200 -8.16 -0.29 10.38
CA THR A 200 -8.51 -0.86 11.69
C THR A 200 -7.54 -0.39 12.77
N ALA A 201 -6.24 -0.37 12.49
CA ALA A 201 -5.21 0.13 13.40
C ALA A 201 -5.42 1.62 13.72
N ILE A 202 -5.73 2.44 12.72
CA ILE A 202 -6.04 3.87 12.93
C ILE A 202 -7.30 4.03 13.79
N THR A 203 -8.36 3.30 13.48
CA THR A 203 -9.62 3.32 14.25
C THR A 203 -9.38 2.95 15.71
N ALA A 204 -8.60 1.89 15.98
CA ALA A 204 -8.24 1.47 17.32
C ALA A 204 -7.45 2.55 18.08
N SER A 205 -6.51 3.22 17.42
CA SER A 205 -5.76 4.34 18.00
C SER A 205 -6.67 5.51 18.37
N VAL A 206 -7.65 5.86 17.52
CA VAL A 206 -8.62 6.92 17.81
C VAL A 206 -9.46 6.59 19.04
N ILE A 207 -9.98 5.36 19.11
CA ILE A 207 -10.76 4.88 20.27
C ILE A 207 -9.93 4.96 21.56
N ALA A 208 -8.67 4.53 21.53
CA ALA A 208 -7.78 4.61 22.68
C ALA A 208 -7.57 6.06 23.18
N ILE A 209 -7.34 7.01 22.26
CA ILE A 209 -7.19 8.43 22.60
C ILE A 209 -8.47 8.99 23.25
N VAL A 210 -9.64 8.69 22.68
CA VAL A 210 -10.94 9.15 23.23
C VAL A 210 -11.16 8.62 24.65
N VAL A 211 -10.82 7.35 24.91
CA VAL A 211 -10.94 6.75 26.25
C VAL A 211 -10.01 7.46 27.25
N ILE A 212 -8.76 7.76 26.87
CA ILE A 212 -7.82 8.49 27.74
C ILE A 212 -8.38 9.90 28.07
N ILE A 213 -8.90 10.62 27.08
CA ILE A 213 -9.50 11.95 27.28
C ILE A 213 -10.72 11.86 28.21
N LEU A 214 -11.60 10.86 28.04
CA LEU A 214 -12.76 10.67 28.90
C LEU A 214 -12.36 10.43 30.37
N ILE A 215 -11.34 9.59 30.62
CA ILE A 215 -10.83 9.34 31.97
C ILE A 215 -10.28 10.64 32.59
N MET A 216 -9.48 11.41 31.84
CA MET A 216 -8.95 12.70 32.29
C MET A 216 -10.06 13.69 32.66
N VAL A 217 -11.13 13.77 31.86
CA VAL A 217 -12.29 14.63 32.14
C VAL A 217 -13.02 14.19 33.41
N ILE A 218 -13.24 12.88 33.62
CA ILE A 218 -13.88 12.35 34.83
C ILE A 218 -13.07 12.69 36.07
N ILE A 219 -11.75 12.40 36.06
CA ILE A 219 -10.85 12.71 37.18
C ILE A 219 -10.85 14.22 37.45
N TYR A 220 -10.75 15.05 36.41
CA TYR A 220 -10.81 16.50 36.51
C TYR A 220 -12.11 16.98 37.15
N LEU A 221 -13.27 16.45 36.73
CA LEU A 221 -14.57 16.81 37.29
C LEU A 221 -14.66 16.43 38.78
N ILE A 222 -14.15 15.25 39.16
CA ILE A 222 -14.09 14.81 40.56
C ILE A 222 -13.21 15.75 41.39
N LEU A 223 -12.00 16.06 40.92
CA LEU A 223 -11.07 16.95 41.61
C LEU A 223 -11.64 18.36 41.75
N ARG A 224 -12.24 18.90 40.68
CA ARG A 224 -12.89 20.21 40.67
C ARG A 224 -14.07 20.26 41.64
N TYR A 225 -14.89 19.21 41.67
CA TYR A 225 -16.00 19.10 42.60
C TYR A 225 -15.52 19.09 44.05
N ARG A 226 -14.46 18.30 44.35
CA ARG A 226 -13.85 18.24 45.69
C ARG A 226 -13.30 19.61 46.13
N ARG A 227 -12.63 20.36 45.26
CA ARG A 227 -12.14 21.72 45.57
C ARG A 227 -13.27 22.69 45.88
N LYS A 228 -14.32 22.71 45.04
CA LYS A 228 -15.49 23.56 45.30
C LYS A 228 -16.15 23.23 46.66
N LYS A 229 -16.28 21.95 47.01
CA LYS A 229 -16.85 21.55 48.31
C LYS A 229 -15.96 21.99 49.48
N LYS A 230 -14.63 21.90 49.35
CA LYS A 230 -13.68 22.35 50.38
C LYS A 230 -13.77 23.87 50.60
N MET A 231 -13.86 24.66 49.53
CA MET A 231 -14.07 26.11 49.62
C MET A 231 -15.44 26.47 50.22
N LYS A 232 -16.48 25.70 49.83
CA LYS A 232 -17.82 25.60 50.48
C LYS A 232 -17.75 25.70 52.00
N LYS A 233 -17.09 24.69 52.57
CA LYS A 233 -16.94 24.51 54.01
C LYS A 233 -16.13 25.62 54.66
N LYS A 234 -15.02 26.05 54.05
CA LYS A 234 -14.18 27.11 54.61
C LYS A 234 -14.93 28.44 54.81
N LEU A 235 -15.78 28.82 53.86
CA LEU A 235 -16.61 30.03 53.96
C LEU A 235 -17.61 29.99 55.13
N GLN A 236 -18.14 28.81 55.46
CA GLN A 236 -19.06 28.65 56.59
C GLN A 236 -18.32 28.79 57.93
N TYR A 237 -17.11 28.24 58.05
CA TYR A 237 -16.31 28.37 59.27
C TYR A 237 -15.85 29.81 59.55
N ILE A 238 -15.51 30.59 58.52
CA ILE A 238 -15.12 32.01 58.69
C ILE A 238 -16.30 32.81 59.25
N LYS A 239 -17.52 32.60 58.73
CA LYS A 239 -18.71 33.30 59.20
C LYS A 239 -19.06 33.01 60.67
N LEU A 240 -18.82 31.80 61.15
CA LEU A 240 -19.11 31.41 62.54
C LEU A 240 -18.12 31.98 63.56
N LEU A 241 -16.96 32.49 63.12
CA LEU A 241 -15.93 33.07 63.99
C LEU A 241 -16.03 34.60 64.11
N GLU A 242 -16.87 35.22 63.28
CA GLU A 242 -17.04 36.68 63.21
C GLU A 242 -18.27 37.15 64.02
N GLU A 243 -19.12 36.22 64.47
CA GLU A 243 -20.13 36.40 65.52
C GLU A 243 -19.52 36.13 66.91
#